data_AF-A0A2D6E1J5-F1
#
_entry.id   AF-A0A2D6E1J5-F1
#
_cell.length_a   1.000
_cell.length_b   1.000
_cell.length_c   1.000
_cell.angle_alpha   90.00
_cell.angle_beta   90.00
_cell.angle_gamma   90.00
#
_symmetry.space_group_name_H-M   'P 1'
#
loop_
_entity.id
_entity.type
_entity.pdbx_description
1 polymer ?
#
loop_
_entity_poly.entity_id
_entity_poly.type
_entity_poly.pdbx_seq_one_letter_code
_entity_poly.pdbx_strand_id
1 'polypeptide(L)'
;MIGILKGPVDNKDKDFFALHNLNRLSKTKHGACLFCDHISDNFALPAETNVLQRTHVFNFNGIVITDDLMYAQDLLYITYAKKRFIYLYHLDWPYIQELKFAHLNRILLHENIELIARSEEHFQLIEHLFKKPRYIMAEWDYHTLIEIDENE
;
A
#
# COMPACT_ATOMS: atom_id res chain seq x y z
N MET A 1 10.91 8.73 -2.75
CA MET A 1 10.86 7.41 -3.40
C MET A 1 9.87 6.54 -2.65
N ILE A 2 8.93 5.94 -3.37
CA ILE A 2 7.87 5.11 -2.82
C ILE A 2 8.23 3.62 -2.90
N GLY A 3 7.97 2.91 -1.83
CA GLY A 3 8.07 1.47 -1.70
C GLY A 3 6.69 0.86 -1.52
N ILE A 4 6.24 0.05 -2.46
CA ILE A 4 4.94 -0.62 -2.38
C ILE A 4 5.16 -2.02 -1.81
N LEU A 5 4.69 -2.26 -0.59
CA LEU A 5 4.73 -3.55 0.08
C LEU A 5 3.45 -4.33 -0.25
N LYS A 6 3.60 -5.42 -0.98
CA LYS A 6 2.49 -6.30 -1.34
C LYS A 6 2.80 -7.73 -0.97
N GLY A 7 1.74 -8.49 -0.74
CA GLY A 7 1.80 -9.93 -0.73
C GLY A 7 2.10 -10.52 -2.11
N PRO A 8 1.68 -11.77 -2.33
CA PRO A 8 1.60 -12.38 -3.66
C PRO A 8 0.95 -11.44 -4.68
N VAL A 9 1.63 -11.15 -5.78
CA VAL A 9 1.06 -10.37 -6.89
C VAL A 9 0.45 -11.35 -7.88
N ASP A 10 -0.89 -11.44 -7.86
CA ASP A 10 -1.67 -12.38 -8.66
C ASP A 10 -2.60 -11.63 -9.61
N ASN A 11 -3.35 -12.35 -10.47
CA ASN A 11 -4.38 -11.76 -11.35
C ASN A 11 -5.64 -11.31 -10.59
N LYS A 12 -5.47 -10.46 -9.57
CA LYS A 12 -6.51 -9.75 -8.83
C LYS A 12 -6.61 -8.32 -9.34
N ASP A 13 -7.82 -7.77 -9.28
CA ASP A 13 -8.11 -6.39 -9.70
C ASP A 13 -7.13 -5.37 -9.10
N LYS A 14 -6.98 -5.38 -7.77
CA LYS A 14 -6.09 -4.47 -7.04
C LYS A 14 -4.62 -4.58 -7.47
N ASP A 15 -4.18 -5.79 -7.84
CA ASP A 15 -2.79 -6.07 -8.22
C ASP A 15 -2.53 -5.62 -9.67
N PHE A 16 -3.50 -5.84 -10.56
CA PHE A 16 -3.49 -5.31 -11.92
C PHE A 16 -3.38 -3.78 -11.92
N PHE A 17 -4.27 -3.09 -11.19
CA PHE A 17 -4.25 -1.63 -11.12
C PHE A 17 -3.00 -1.09 -10.43
N ALA A 18 -2.50 -1.76 -9.39
CA ALA A 18 -1.24 -1.40 -8.75
C ALA A 18 -0.08 -1.45 -9.75
N LEU A 19 0.11 -2.56 -10.47
CA LEU A 19 1.24 -2.68 -11.39
C LEU A 19 1.08 -1.79 -12.62
N HIS A 20 -0.14 -1.65 -13.15
CA HIS A 20 -0.43 -0.74 -14.25
C HIS A 20 -0.03 0.70 -13.90
N ASN A 21 -0.46 1.21 -12.74
CA ASN A 21 -0.12 2.57 -12.34
C ASN A 21 1.34 2.74 -11.92
N LEU A 22 1.96 1.72 -11.31
CA LEU A 22 3.41 1.70 -11.05
C LEU A 22 4.24 1.81 -12.34
N ASN A 23 3.84 1.10 -13.40
CA ASN A 23 4.49 1.18 -14.71
C ASN A 23 4.30 2.55 -15.37
N ARG A 24 3.20 3.25 -15.07
CA ARG A 24 3.04 4.65 -15.51
C ARG A 24 3.93 5.58 -14.69
N LEU A 25 4.04 5.34 -13.39
CA LEU A 25 4.89 6.11 -12.48
C LEU A 25 6.38 5.98 -12.85
N SER A 26 6.84 4.79 -13.26
CA SER A 26 8.24 4.57 -13.65
C SER A 26 8.67 5.37 -14.89
N LYS A 27 7.71 5.87 -15.68
CA LYS A 27 7.96 6.76 -16.84
C LYS A 27 8.12 8.23 -16.45
N THR A 28 7.97 8.54 -15.17
CA THR A 28 8.12 9.89 -14.61
C THR A 28 9.46 10.05 -13.90
N LYS A 29 9.72 11.23 -13.32
CA LYS A 29 10.90 11.47 -12.46
C LYS A 29 10.80 10.78 -11.09
N HIS A 30 9.62 10.27 -10.72
CA HIS A 30 9.37 9.69 -9.40
C HIS A 30 9.72 8.20 -9.38
N GLY A 31 10.71 7.86 -8.57
CA GLY A 31 11.11 6.47 -8.38
C GLY A 31 10.11 5.73 -7.49
N ALA A 32 9.76 4.51 -7.93
CA ALA A 32 9.03 3.54 -7.13
C ALA A 32 9.72 2.17 -7.18
N CYS A 33 9.41 1.34 -6.19
CA CYS A 33 9.79 -0.06 -6.18
C CYS A 33 8.68 -0.90 -5.55
N LEU A 34 8.64 -2.18 -5.91
CA LEU A 34 7.70 -3.17 -5.42
C LEU A 34 8.43 -4.18 -4.53
N PHE A 35 7.96 -4.35 -3.29
CA PHE A 35 8.41 -5.37 -2.36
C PHE A 35 7.37 -6.49 -2.30
N CYS A 36 7.73 -7.66 -2.81
CA CYS A 36 6.86 -8.83 -2.78
C CYS A 36 7.69 -10.12 -2.76
N ASP A 37 7.08 -11.22 -2.30
CA ASP A 37 7.75 -12.54 -2.28
C ASP A 37 7.71 -13.21 -3.66
N HIS A 38 6.61 -13.01 -4.41
CA HIS A 38 6.46 -13.53 -5.78
C HIS A 38 5.46 -12.72 -6.60
N ILE A 39 5.65 -12.76 -7.92
CA ILE A 39 4.69 -12.33 -8.94
C ILE A 39 4.32 -13.58 -9.73
N SER A 40 3.02 -13.80 -9.96
CA SER A 40 2.54 -14.95 -10.72
C SER A 40 3.18 -15.01 -12.12
N ASP A 41 3.64 -16.18 -12.55
CA ASP A 41 4.24 -16.38 -13.89
C ASP A 41 3.26 -16.00 -15.02
N ASN A 42 1.96 -16.10 -14.76
CA ASN A 42 0.88 -15.77 -15.69
C ASN A 42 0.25 -14.40 -15.40
N PHE A 43 0.96 -13.52 -14.68
CA PHE A 43 0.44 -12.19 -14.40
C PHE A 43 0.32 -11.37 -15.68
N ALA A 44 -0.80 -10.66 -15.84
CA ALA A 44 -1.20 -10.05 -17.11
C ALA A 44 -0.27 -8.92 -17.62
N LEU A 45 0.53 -8.30 -16.74
CA LEU A 45 1.37 -7.15 -17.09
C LEU A 45 2.84 -7.40 -16.71
N PRO A 46 3.82 -6.94 -17.51
CA PRO A 46 5.21 -6.94 -17.08
C PRO A 46 5.43 -5.90 -15.96
N ALA A 47 6.37 -6.16 -15.06
CA ALA A 47 6.81 -5.17 -14.08
C ALA A 47 7.89 -4.26 -14.70
N GLU A 48 7.57 -2.98 -14.91
CA GLU A 48 8.51 -1.94 -15.39
C GLU A 48 9.15 -1.16 -14.23
N THR A 49 9.03 -1.67 -13.00
CA THR A 49 9.60 -1.10 -11.78
C THR A 49 10.57 -2.11 -11.13
N ASN A 50 11.41 -1.62 -10.21
CA ASN A 50 12.29 -2.50 -9.46
C ASN A 50 11.48 -3.39 -8.52
N VAL A 51 11.54 -4.70 -8.74
CA VAL A 51 10.94 -5.71 -7.86
C VAL A 51 12.02 -6.24 -6.93
N LEU A 52 11.76 -6.13 -5.64
CA LEU A 52 12.66 -6.54 -4.57
C LEU A 52 11.97 -7.56 -3.67
N GLN A 53 12.77 -8.44 -3.06
CA GLN A 53 12.28 -9.36 -2.03
C GLN A 53 11.63 -8.59 -0.89
N ARG A 54 10.52 -9.12 -0.35
CA ARG A 54 9.74 -8.43 0.70
C ARG A 54 10.59 -8.00 1.89
N THR A 55 11.54 -8.83 2.31
CA THR A 55 12.44 -8.58 3.43
C THR A 55 13.29 -7.31 3.26
N HIS A 56 13.52 -6.84 2.03
CA HIS A 56 14.26 -5.60 1.80
C HIS A 56 13.50 -4.36 2.27
N VAL A 57 12.19 -4.44 2.48
CA VAL A 57 11.39 -3.33 2.99
C VAL A 57 11.88 -2.84 4.35
N PHE A 58 12.43 -3.72 5.20
CA PHE A 58 12.92 -3.37 6.53
C PHE A 58 14.14 -2.43 6.49
N ASN A 59 14.87 -2.38 5.37
CA ASN A 59 16.01 -1.48 5.16
C ASN A 59 15.67 -0.30 4.24
N PHE A 60 14.41 -0.13 3.86
CA PHE A 60 14.00 0.89 2.91
C PHE A 60 13.85 2.25 3.58
N ASN A 61 14.62 3.24 3.11
CA ASN A 61 14.57 4.63 3.57
C ASN A 61 13.71 5.50 2.64
N GLY A 62 12.40 5.30 2.70
CA GLY A 62 11.43 6.03 1.87
C GLY A 62 10.02 5.95 2.44
N ILE A 63 9.03 6.23 1.60
CA ILE A 63 7.62 6.09 1.95
C ILE A 63 7.20 4.65 1.67
N VAL A 64 6.63 3.95 2.65
CA VAL A 64 6.11 2.59 2.45
C VAL A 64 4.59 2.62 2.41
N ILE A 65 4.01 2.05 1.36
CA ILE A 65 2.56 1.91 1.20
C ILE A 65 2.24 0.42 1.05
N THR A 66 1.24 -0.07 1.78
CA THR A 66 0.71 -1.43 1.59
C THR A 66 -0.80 -1.42 1.50
N ASP A 67 -1.36 -2.27 0.64
CA ASP A 67 -2.80 -2.55 0.55
C ASP A 67 -3.16 -3.94 1.10
N ASP A 68 -2.23 -4.58 1.80
CA ASP A 68 -2.42 -5.90 2.39
C ASP A 68 -2.43 -5.79 3.92
N LEU A 69 -3.60 -6.03 4.51
CA LEU A 69 -3.79 -5.93 5.95
C LEU A 69 -3.03 -6.99 6.75
N MET A 70 -2.69 -8.13 6.15
CA MET A 70 -1.84 -9.13 6.80
C MET A 70 -0.41 -8.61 6.94
N TYR A 71 0.13 -8.01 5.88
CA TYR A 71 1.48 -7.44 5.88
C TYR A 71 1.57 -6.03 6.48
N ALA A 72 0.44 -5.36 6.70
CA ALA A 72 0.42 -4.07 7.37
C ALA A 72 0.97 -4.11 8.81
N GLN A 73 1.00 -5.29 9.44
CA GLN A 73 1.68 -5.48 10.73
C GLN A 73 3.20 -5.23 10.63
N ASP A 74 3.82 -5.50 9.48
CA ASP A 74 5.25 -5.28 9.25
C ASP A 74 5.60 -3.78 9.33
N LEU A 75 4.64 -2.88 9.00
CA LEU A 75 4.83 -1.43 9.10
C LEU A 75 5.24 -0.97 10.51
N LEU A 76 4.80 -1.68 11.56
CA LEU A 76 5.19 -1.36 12.93
C LEU A 76 6.69 -1.55 13.19
N TYR A 77 7.36 -2.37 12.37
CA TYR A 77 8.75 -2.80 12.57
C TYR A 77 9.70 -2.28 11.48
N ILE A 78 9.20 -1.64 10.42
CA ILE A 78 10.03 -1.00 9.41
C ILE A 78 10.60 0.31 9.98
N THR A 79 11.79 0.23 10.55
CA THR A 79 12.43 1.33 11.31
C THR A 79 12.91 2.47 10.42
N TYR A 80 13.39 2.17 9.21
CA TYR A 80 13.99 3.17 8.32
C TYR A 80 12.98 3.91 7.42
N ALA A 81 11.71 3.50 7.40
CA ALA A 81 10.69 4.18 6.62
C ALA A 81 10.43 5.60 7.15
N LYS A 82 10.46 6.59 6.25
CA LYS A 82 10.17 8.00 6.57
C LYS A 82 8.70 8.19 6.92
N LYS A 83 7.83 7.57 6.11
CA LYS A 83 6.37 7.55 6.29
C LYS A 83 5.82 6.18 5.93
N ARG A 84 4.68 5.85 6.50
CA ARG A 84 4.02 4.56 6.37
C ARG A 84 2.55 4.78 6.11
N PHE A 85 2.02 4.11 5.10
CA PHE A 85 0.62 4.20 4.72
C PHE A 85 0.02 2.81 4.59
N ILE A 86 -1.23 2.69 5.05
CA ILE A 86 -2.10 1.57 4.72
C ILE A 86 -3.14 2.09 3.74
N TYR A 87 -3.16 1.51 2.54
CA TYR A 87 -4.16 1.77 1.54
C TYR A 87 -5.31 0.77 1.66
N LEU A 88 -6.47 1.26 2.09
CA LEU A 88 -7.68 0.47 2.24
C LEU A 88 -8.44 0.40 0.89
N TYR A 89 -7.87 -0.38 -0.04
CA TYR A 89 -8.40 -0.56 -1.40
C TYR A 89 -9.82 -1.14 -1.39
N HIS A 90 -10.03 -2.17 -0.55
CA HIS A 90 -11.32 -2.76 -0.27
C HIS A 90 -11.62 -2.68 1.24
N LEU A 91 -12.91 -2.66 1.59
CA LEU A 91 -13.39 -2.69 2.97
C LEU A 91 -13.53 -4.13 3.47
N ASP A 92 -12.51 -4.95 3.22
CA ASP A 92 -12.56 -6.41 3.43
C ASP A 92 -12.22 -6.82 4.86
N TRP A 93 -11.80 -5.87 5.70
CA TRP A 93 -11.38 -6.14 7.08
C TRP A 93 -12.42 -6.86 7.96
N PRO A 94 -13.75 -6.75 7.77
CA PRO A 94 -14.71 -7.56 8.54
C PRO A 94 -14.65 -9.04 8.19
N TYR A 95 -14.11 -9.40 7.02
CA TYR A 95 -14.14 -10.75 6.45
C TYR A 95 -12.81 -11.50 6.61
N ILE A 96 -11.77 -10.87 7.18
CA ILE A 96 -10.47 -11.50 7.39
C ILE A 96 -10.55 -12.44 8.59
N GLN A 97 -10.81 -13.72 8.33
CA GLN A 97 -10.98 -14.74 9.37
C GLN A 97 -9.71 -14.94 10.22
N GLU A 98 -8.54 -14.74 9.64
CA GLU A 98 -7.24 -15.00 10.28
C GLU A 98 -6.74 -13.83 11.13
N LEU A 99 -7.35 -12.65 11.02
CA LEU A 99 -6.84 -11.44 11.65
C LEU A 99 -7.87 -10.89 12.65
N LYS A 100 -7.60 -11.10 13.93
CA LYS A 100 -8.47 -10.61 15.01
C LYS A 100 -8.56 -9.09 14.93
N PHE A 101 -9.74 -8.54 15.22
CA PHE A 101 -9.97 -7.09 15.25
C PHE A 101 -8.93 -6.31 16.07
N ALA A 102 -8.42 -6.89 17.16
CA ALA A 102 -7.35 -6.28 17.97
C ALA A 102 -6.04 -6.04 17.17
N HIS A 103 -5.70 -6.92 16.22
CA HIS A 103 -4.54 -6.73 15.35
C HIS A 103 -4.77 -5.62 14.34
N LEU A 104 -5.96 -5.54 13.74
CA LEU A 104 -6.35 -4.42 12.86
C LEU A 104 -6.29 -3.09 13.62
N ASN A 105 -6.87 -3.06 14.82
CA ASN A 105 -6.96 -1.85 15.60
C ASN A 105 -5.56 -1.28 15.90
N ARG A 106 -4.59 -2.14 16.21
CA ARG A 106 -3.21 -1.75 16.47
C ARG A 106 -2.55 -1.04 15.30
N ILE A 107 -2.84 -1.44 14.06
CA ILE A 107 -2.24 -0.82 12.86
C ILE A 107 -3.05 0.36 12.34
N LEU A 108 -4.38 0.25 12.34
CA LEU A 108 -5.28 1.27 11.77
C LEU A 108 -5.38 2.52 12.63
N LEU A 109 -5.24 2.39 13.95
CA LEU A 109 -5.19 3.51 14.88
C LEU A 109 -3.77 3.96 15.23
N HIS A 110 -2.73 3.37 14.64
CA HIS A 110 -1.36 3.71 14.99
C HIS A 110 -1.04 5.15 14.56
N GLU A 111 -0.46 5.95 15.46
CA GLU A 111 -0.18 7.38 15.19
C GLU A 111 0.79 7.57 14.01
N ASN A 112 1.81 6.69 13.90
CA ASN A 112 2.84 6.78 12.85
C ASN A 112 2.52 6.03 11.54
N ILE A 113 1.28 5.57 11.35
CA ILE A 113 0.86 4.89 10.12
C ILE A 113 -0.39 5.58 9.59
N GLU A 114 -0.30 6.27 8.47
CA GLU A 114 -1.43 7.00 7.88
C GLU A 114 -2.32 6.06 7.05
N LEU A 115 -3.57 6.47 6.83
CA LEU A 115 -4.52 5.71 6.03
C LEU A 115 -4.79 6.40 4.69
N ILE A 116 -4.98 5.60 3.64
CA ILE A 116 -5.44 6.05 2.33
C ILE A 116 -6.77 5.35 2.03
N ALA A 117 -7.78 6.11 1.64
CA ALA A 117 -9.08 5.58 1.21
C ALA A 117 -9.13 5.46 -0.32
N ARG A 118 -9.94 4.56 -0.86
CA ARG A 118 -10.11 4.44 -2.32
C ARG A 118 -11.05 5.49 -2.91
N SER A 119 -12.10 5.85 -2.17
CA SER A 119 -13.13 6.80 -2.59
C SER A 119 -13.59 7.65 -1.42
N GLU A 120 -14.43 8.66 -1.70
CA GLU A 120 -15.04 9.51 -0.69
C GLU A 120 -15.94 8.72 0.27
N GLU A 121 -16.68 7.74 -0.24
CA GLU A 121 -17.53 6.88 0.60
C GLU A 121 -16.67 6.03 1.55
N HIS A 122 -15.55 5.48 1.05
CA HIS A 122 -14.60 4.77 1.91
C HIS A 122 -13.98 5.72 2.94
N PHE A 123 -13.62 6.93 2.53
CA PHE A 123 -13.03 7.94 3.39
C PHE A 123 -13.90 8.19 4.61
N GLN A 124 -15.18 8.50 4.37
CA GLN A 124 -16.15 8.78 5.42
C GLN A 124 -16.31 7.57 6.35
N LEU A 125 -16.46 6.36 5.81
CA LEU A 125 -16.59 5.16 6.63
C LEU A 125 -15.35 4.92 7.52
N ILE A 126 -14.15 5.06 6.95
CA ILE A 126 -12.89 4.85 7.68
C ILE A 126 -12.72 5.90 8.77
N GLU A 127 -13.05 7.17 8.50
CA GLU A 127 -12.98 8.25 9.48
C GLU A 127 -13.89 7.99 10.69
N HIS A 128 -15.09 7.43 10.48
CA HIS A 128 -16.01 7.10 11.56
C HIS A 128 -15.57 5.90 12.40
N LEU A 129 -14.88 4.93 11.81
CA LEU A 129 -14.52 3.67 12.48
C LEU A 129 -13.13 3.70 13.11
N PHE A 130 -12.20 4.43 12.50
CA PHE A 130 -10.79 4.42 12.86
C PHE A 130 -10.27 5.85 13.07
N LYS A 131 -9.53 6.36 12.09
CA LYS A 131 -9.03 7.72 12.07
C LYS A 131 -9.16 8.27 10.65
N LYS A 132 -9.15 9.59 10.55
CA LYS A 132 -9.27 10.31 9.28
C LYS A 132 -8.15 9.87 8.30
N PRO A 133 -8.49 9.32 7.12
CA PRO A 133 -7.51 9.07 6.08
C PRO A 133 -6.84 10.37 5.64
N ARG A 134 -5.57 10.28 5.21
CA ARG A 134 -4.82 11.45 4.75
C ARG A 134 -5.05 11.74 3.28
N TYR A 135 -5.29 10.69 2.50
CA TYR A 135 -5.48 10.76 1.05
C TYR A 135 -6.67 9.91 0.59
N ILE A 136 -7.22 10.28 -0.56
CA ILE A 136 -8.13 9.44 -1.35
C ILE A 136 -7.39 9.09 -2.64
N MET A 137 -7.18 7.80 -2.91
CA MET A 137 -6.45 7.30 -4.06
C MET A 137 -7.30 6.25 -4.76
N ALA A 138 -7.96 6.63 -5.85
CA ALA A 138 -8.74 5.68 -6.64
C ALA A 138 -7.80 4.71 -7.37
N GLU A 139 -7.97 3.40 -7.16
CA GLU A 139 -7.35 2.35 -7.99
C GLU A 139 -5.83 2.50 -8.18
N TRP A 140 -5.11 2.82 -7.10
CA TRP A 140 -3.66 3.05 -7.15
C TRP A 140 -3.23 4.18 -8.11
N ASP A 141 -4.08 5.19 -8.30
CA ASP A 141 -3.81 6.33 -9.18
C ASP A 141 -2.41 6.92 -8.95
N TYR A 142 -1.60 6.89 -10.01
CA TYR A 142 -0.20 7.31 -9.93
C TYR A 142 -0.04 8.82 -9.72
N HIS A 143 -1.03 9.64 -10.08
CA HIS A 143 -0.99 11.08 -9.76
C HIS A 143 -1.05 11.31 -8.26
N THR A 144 -1.90 10.57 -7.55
CA THR A 144 -1.95 10.60 -6.09
C THR A 144 -0.65 10.08 -5.46
N LEU A 145 -0.01 9.05 -6.06
CA LEU A 145 1.31 8.60 -5.61
C LEU A 145 2.39 9.69 -5.76
N ILE A 146 2.36 10.47 -6.84
CA ILE A 146 3.26 11.61 -7.02
C ILE A 146 3.01 12.67 -5.95
N GLU A 147 1.75 12.99 -5.67
CA GLU A 147 1.37 13.92 -4.61
C GLU A 147 1.90 13.48 -3.24
N ILE A 148 1.82 12.19 -2.94
CA ILE A 148 2.36 11.61 -1.70
C ILE A 148 3.90 11.73 -1.67
N ASP A 149 4.60 11.44 -2.78
CA ASP A 149 6.07 11.54 -2.84
C ASP A 149 6.59 12.98 -2.70
N GLU A 150 5.82 13.98 -3.12
CA GLU A 150 6.20 15.39 -3.06
C GLU A 150 5.88 16.07 -1.72
N ASN A 151 4.88 15.57 -0.97
CA ASN A 151 4.36 16.22 0.23
C ASN A 151 4.76 15.57 1.57
N GLU A 152 5.51 14.46 1.55
CA GLU A 152 5.87 13.66 2.73
C GLU A 152 7.38 13.50 2.96
#